data_AF-A0A1B6HW26-F1
#
_entry.id   AF-A0A1B6HW26-F1
#
_cell.length_a   1.000
_cell.length_b   1.000
_cell.length_c   1.000
_cell.angle_alpha   90.00
_cell.angle_beta   90.00
_cell.angle_gamma   90.00
#
_symmetry.space_group_name_H-M   'P 1'
#
loop_
_entity.id
_entity.type
_entity.pdbx_description
1 polymer ?
#
loop_
_entity_poly.entity_id
_entity_poly.type
_entity_poly.pdbx_seq_one_letter_code
_entity_poly.pdbx_strand_id
1 'polypeptide(L)'
;SNNYVHEKPAARVTVLDAADFDSEIQRILKEQLLKIVSTLSPSLVKCEPELDALLSAVIWKLSMSHCQATFGQQLLSLKYGRDITPVRAAAWATLNIGCRYLSYRSTELTSLLVPSQHKNQVSRLLGWLELCVQVASLLNYLLFLRQGVFPNLTDRLVNIKPVSATSMSRVVGYSYMTRELLWHGFIELLVFVFPLVNYKYLQRYVRKCVGYTRA
;
A
#
# COMPACT_ATOMS: atom_id res chain seq x y z
N SER A 1 -8.41 30.91 20.26
CA SER A 1 -7.87 29.77 21.02
C SER A 1 -8.73 28.55 20.72
N ASN A 2 -8.09 27.46 20.27
CA ASN A 2 -8.61 26.08 20.15
C ASN A 2 -9.79 25.75 19.22
N ASN A 3 -9.51 25.71 17.92
CA ASN A 3 -10.16 24.74 17.03
C ASN A 3 -9.43 23.40 17.14
N TYR A 4 -9.73 22.62 18.19
CA TYR A 4 -9.38 21.19 18.18
C TYR A 4 -10.32 20.50 17.20
N VAL A 5 -9.95 20.53 15.91
CA VAL A 5 -10.50 19.56 14.95
C VAL A 5 -10.08 18.21 15.52
N HIS A 6 -11.02 17.49 16.12
CA HIS A 6 -10.79 16.12 16.60
C HIS A 6 -10.33 15.29 15.41
N GLU A 7 -9.02 15.10 15.32
CA GLU A 7 -8.38 14.22 14.35
C GLU A 7 -8.92 12.82 14.60
N LYS A 8 -9.80 12.36 13.70
CA LYS A 8 -10.40 11.03 13.82
C LYS A 8 -9.30 10.00 13.58
N PRO A 9 -9.16 9.00 14.47
CA PRO A 9 -8.23 7.91 14.23
C PRO A 9 -8.65 7.18 12.94
N ALA A 10 -7.66 6.95 12.08
CA ALA A 10 -7.88 6.22 10.84
C ALA A 10 -8.28 4.77 11.12
N ALA A 11 -9.07 4.16 10.23
CA ALA A 11 -9.42 2.76 10.34
C ALA A 11 -8.15 1.90 10.20
N ARG A 12 -7.99 0.92 11.10
CA ARG A 12 -6.79 0.06 11.15
C ARG A 12 -6.51 -0.64 9.83
N VAL A 13 -7.57 -1.14 9.19
CA VAL A 13 -7.50 -1.79 7.87
C VAL A 13 -6.96 -0.81 6.82
N THR A 14 -7.46 0.43 6.81
CA THR A 14 -7.00 1.45 5.85
C THR A 14 -5.55 1.86 6.07
N VAL A 15 -5.09 1.91 7.33
CA VAL A 15 -3.68 2.18 7.64
C VAL A 15 -2.78 1.03 7.19
N LEU A 16 -3.25 -0.21 7.37
CA LEU A 16 -2.53 -1.40 6.93
C LEU A 16 -2.48 -1.48 5.39
N ASP A 17 -3.63 -1.34 4.73
CA ASP A 17 -3.74 -1.32 3.27
C ASP A 17 -2.84 -0.24 2.66
N ALA A 18 -2.73 0.93 3.29
CA ALA A 18 -1.86 2.01 2.83
C ALA A 18 -0.39 1.59 2.81
N ALA A 19 0.07 0.92 3.88
CA ALA A 19 1.43 0.43 4.00
C ALA A 19 1.73 -0.68 2.98
N ASP A 20 0.76 -1.58 2.77
CA ASP A 20 0.88 -2.65 1.76
C ASP A 20 0.96 -2.06 0.36
N PHE A 21 0.12 -1.07 0.02
CA PHE A 21 0.19 -0.35 -1.25
C PHE A 21 1.53 0.33 -1.48
N ASP A 22 2.10 0.99 -0.46
CA ASP A 22 3.41 1.62 -0.60
C ASP A 22 4.50 0.60 -0.94
N SER A 23 4.46 -0.58 -0.29
CA SER A 23 5.41 -1.66 -0.56
C SER A 23 5.27 -2.23 -1.97
N GLU A 24 4.04 -2.36 -2.45
CA GLU A 24 3.72 -2.89 -3.77
C GLU A 24 4.10 -1.91 -4.88
N ILE A 25 3.83 -0.61 -4.69
CA ILE A 25 4.27 0.45 -5.61
C ILE A 25 5.79 0.45 -5.72
N GLN A 26 6.50 0.37 -4.59
CA GLN A 26 7.96 0.30 -4.60
C GLN A 26 8.45 -0.92 -5.38
N ARG A 27 7.83 -2.09 -5.17
CA ARG A 27 8.17 -3.33 -5.87
C ARG A 27 7.98 -3.20 -7.38
N ILE A 28 6.81 -2.73 -7.83
CA ILE A 28 6.49 -2.56 -9.25
C ILE A 28 7.47 -1.57 -9.91
N LEU A 29 7.72 -0.44 -9.26
CA LEU A 29 8.66 0.56 -9.78
C LEU A 29 10.09 -0.01 -9.87
N LYS A 30 10.54 -0.75 -8.85
CA LYS A 30 11.84 -1.43 -8.86
C LYS A 30 11.94 -2.43 -10.02
N GLU A 31 10.92 -3.28 -10.21
CA GLU A 31 10.89 -4.27 -11.29
C GLU A 31 10.97 -3.60 -12.67
N GLN A 32 10.21 -2.53 -12.89
CA GLN A 32 10.25 -1.78 -14.14
C GLN A 32 11.62 -1.12 -14.36
N LEU A 33 12.21 -0.53 -13.31
CA LEU A 33 13.51 0.11 -13.39
C LEU A 33 14.62 -0.92 -13.71
N LEU A 34 14.60 -2.07 -13.03
CA LEU A 34 15.54 -3.16 -13.29
C LEU A 34 15.41 -3.70 -14.72
N LYS A 35 14.19 -3.77 -15.27
CA LYS A 35 13.98 -4.15 -16.68
C LYS A 35 14.59 -3.15 -17.66
N ILE A 36 14.48 -1.85 -17.38
CA ILE A 36 15.09 -0.80 -18.20
C ILE A 36 16.63 -0.87 -18.12
N VAL A 37 17.16 -1.01 -16.90
CA VAL A 37 18.61 -1.07 -16.65
C VAL A 37 19.23 -2.32 -17.26
N SER A 38 18.59 -3.48 -17.16
CA SER A 38 19.08 -4.73 -17.76
C SER A 38 19.11 -4.67 -19.29
N THR A 39 18.20 -3.90 -19.89
CA THR A 39 18.17 -3.67 -21.34
C THR A 39 19.26 -2.69 -21.78
N LEU A 40 19.63 -1.72 -20.94
CA LEU A 40 20.61 -0.68 -21.27
C LEU A 40 22.06 -1.13 -21.06
N SER A 41 22.38 -1.72 -19.91
CA SER A 41 23.77 -2.09 -19.54
C SER A 41 23.82 -3.20 -18.48
N PRO A 42 24.51 -4.34 -18.74
CA PRO A 42 24.65 -5.43 -17.76
C PRO A 42 25.53 -5.06 -16.55
N SER A 43 26.36 -4.03 -16.65
CA SER A 43 27.21 -3.54 -15.55
C SER A 43 26.43 -2.83 -14.44
N LEU A 44 25.30 -2.20 -14.75
CA LEU A 44 24.47 -1.48 -13.76
C LEU A 44 23.60 -2.43 -12.91
N VAL A 45 23.47 -3.71 -13.29
CA VAL A 45 22.75 -4.72 -12.49
C VAL A 45 23.46 -4.95 -11.14
N LYS A 46 24.80 -4.80 -11.10
CA LYS A 46 25.56 -4.85 -9.83
C LYS A 46 25.20 -3.74 -8.85
N CYS A 47 24.61 -2.64 -9.33
CA CYS A 47 24.18 -1.50 -8.51
C CYS A 47 22.70 -1.60 -8.08
N GLU A 48 22.08 -2.79 -8.13
CA GLU A 48 20.70 -3.01 -7.64
C GLU A 48 20.40 -2.36 -6.27
N PRO A 49 21.24 -2.46 -5.23
CA PRO A 49 20.95 -1.83 -3.94
C PRO A 49 21.04 -0.30 -3.95
N GLU A 50 21.92 0.27 -4.76
CA GLU A 50 22.04 1.72 -4.91
C GLU A 50 20.83 2.28 -5.64
N LEU A 51 20.36 1.54 -6.64
CA LEU A 51 19.17 1.85 -7.41
C LEU A 51 17.90 1.82 -6.54
N ASP A 52 17.74 0.81 -5.68
CA ASP A 52 16.60 0.71 -4.75
C ASP A 52 16.63 1.82 -3.69
N ALA A 53 17.82 2.18 -3.19
CA ALA A 53 17.98 3.31 -2.28
C ALA A 53 17.63 4.65 -2.95
N LEU A 54 18.09 4.84 -4.19
CA LEU A 54 17.77 6.03 -4.98
C LEU A 54 16.27 6.11 -5.27
N LEU A 55 15.65 5.00 -5.67
CA LEU A 55 14.21 4.91 -5.90
C LEU A 55 13.43 5.29 -4.64
N SER A 56 13.80 4.70 -3.50
CA SER A 56 13.19 5.00 -2.21
C SER A 56 13.34 6.48 -1.82
N ALA A 57 14.52 7.06 -2.07
CA ALA A 57 14.77 8.47 -1.80
C ALA A 57 13.97 9.41 -2.71
N VAL A 58 13.82 9.06 -4.00
CA VAL A 58 13.00 9.82 -4.96
C VAL A 58 11.53 9.75 -4.58
N ILE A 59 11.01 8.56 -4.28
CA ILE A 59 9.62 8.36 -3.81
C ILE A 59 9.38 9.20 -2.56
N TRP A 60 10.28 9.13 -1.57
CA TRP A 60 10.16 9.90 -0.34
C TRP A 60 10.20 11.41 -0.60
N LYS A 61 11.14 11.90 -1.41
CA LYS A 61 11.27 13.32 -1.73
C LYS A 61 10.02 13.85 -2.42
N LEU A 62 9.46 13.10 -3.37
CA LEU A 62 8.23 13.45 -4.08
C LEU A 62 7.00 13.44 -3.15
N SER A 63 6.87 12.40 -2.33
CA SER A 63 5.79 12.24 -1.35
C SER A 63 5.80 13.36 -0.29
N MET A 64 6.98 13.64 0.29
CA MET A 64 7.13 14.64 1.35
C MET A 64 6.97 16.07 0.84
N SER A 65 7.43 16.36 -0.40
CA SER A 65 7.36 17.69 -0.98
C SER A 65 5.93 18.16 -1.23
N HIS A 66 5.02 17.27 -1.62
CA HIS A 66 3.68 17.68 -2.06
C HIS A 66 2.55 17.42 -1.05
N CYS A 67 2.62 16.39 -0.20
CA CYS A 67 1.43 15.94 0.52
C CYS A 67 1.60 15.62 2.02
N GLN A 68 2.82 15.62 2.56
CA GLN A 68 3.07 15.20 3.97
C GLN A 68 2.36 13.86 4.28
N ALA A 69 2.36 12.96 3.30
CA ALA A 69 1.71 11.65 3.31
C ALA A 69 2.41 10.76 2.30
N THR A 70 2.51 9.46 2.58
CA THR A 70 3.01 8.49 1.59
C THR A 70 2.01 8.30 0.45
N PHE A 71 2.44 7.68 -0.66
CA PHE A 71 1.57 7.49 -1.82
C PHE A 71 0.35 6.63 -1.49
N GLY A 72 0.52 5.52 -0.78
CA GLY A 72 -0.55 4.65 -0.31
C GLY A 72 -1.48 5.36 0.67
N GLN A 73 -0.92 6.21 1.54
CA GLN A 73 -1.72 7.06 2.42
C GLN A 73 -2.55 8.07 1.63
N GLN A 74 -1.97 8.76 0.64
CA GLN A 74 -2.70 9.69 -0.20
C GLN A 74 -3.84 9.00 -0.95
N LEU A 75 -3.61 7.80 -1.51
CA LEU A 75 -4.62 7.00 -2.20
C LEU A 75 -5.81 6.67 -1.28
N LEU A 76 -5.52 6.38 -0.01
CA LEU A 76 -6.52 6.04 0.99
C LEU A 76 -6.98 7.24 1.83
N SER A 77 -6.70 8.46 1.37
CA SER A 77 -7.07 9.71 2.06
C SER A 77 -6.61 9.77 3.52
N LEU A 78 -5.42 9.23 3.79
CA LEU A 78 -4.68 9.36 5.03
C LEU A 78 -3.61 10.45 4.86
N LYS A 79 -3.35 11.19 5.93
CA LYS A 79 -2.26 12.17 6.03
C LYS A 79 -1.53 11.94 7.33
N TYR A 80 -0.26 12.30 7.38
CA TYR A 80 0.37 12.31 8.68
C TYR A 80 -0.13 13.49 9.53
N GLY A 81 -0.19 13.30 10.85
CA GLY A 81 -0.62 14.36 11.78
C GLY A 81 0.23 15.63 11.66
N ARG A 82 -0.37 16.79 11.95
CA ARG A 82 0.23 18.13 11.75
C ARG A 82 1.54 18.38 12.53
N ASP A 83 1.90 17.51 13.47
CA ASP A 83 3.06 17.65 14.38
C ASP A 83 4.39 17.17 13.78
N ILE A 84 4.44 16.90 12.46
CA ILE A 84 5.64 16.37 11.84
C ILE A 84 6.55 17.49 11.39
N THR A 85 7.64 17.63 12.13
CA THR A 85 8.80 18.39 11.68
C THR A 85 9.40 17.68 10.46
N PRO A 86 9.74 18.41 9.37
CA PRO A 86 10.37 17.82 8.19
C PRO A 86 11.68 17.09 8.53
N VAL A 87 12.35 17.49 9.61
CA VAL A 87 13.54 16.82 10.16
C VAL A 87 13.22 15.42 10.70
N ARG A 88 12.07 15.21 11.36
CA ARG A 88 11.65 13.89 11.85
C ARG A 88 11.29 12.96 10.69
N ALA A 89 10.60 13.48 9.68
CA ALA A 89 10.30 12.72 8.46
C ALA A 89 11.57 12.39 7.66
N ALA A 90 12.54 13.31 7.59
CA ALA A 90 13.83 13.05 6.98
C ALA A 90 14.62 12.02 7.78
N ALA A 91 14.64 12.10 9.10
CA ALA A 91 15.24 11.10 9.98
C ALA A 91 14.58 9.73 9.84
N TRP A 92 13.25 9.69 9.69
CA TRP A 92 12.52 8.46 9.39
C TRP A 92 12.95 7.85 8.06
N ALA A 93 13.04 8.67 7.01
CA ALA A 93 13.43 8.21 5.69
C ALA A 93 14.88 7.72 5.67
N THR A 94 15.82 8.48 6.25
CA THR A 94 17.21 8.05 6.32
C THR A 94 17.39 6.80 7.16
N LEU A 95 16.61 6.64 8.25
CA LEU A 95 16.64 5.43 9.07
C LEU A 95 16.04 4.23 8.33
N ASN A 96 14.92 4.39 7.63
CA ASN A 96 14.24 3.29 6.93
C ASN A 96 15.03 2.86 5.68
N ILE A 97 15.45 3.83 4.86
CA ILE A 97 16.28 3.62 3.68
C ILE A 97 17.67 3.12 4.10
N GLY A 98 18.25 3.72 5.13
CA GLY A 98 19.55 3.33 5.68
C GLY A 98 19.53 1.93 6.28
N CYS A 99 18.50 1.53 7.02
CA CYS A 99 18.37 0.20 7.58
C CYS A 99 18.23 -0.88 6.49
N ARG A 100 17.39 -0.64 5.47
CA ARG A 100 17.29 -1.54 4.30
C ARG A 100 18.61 -1.64 3.52
N TYR A 101 19.27 -0.51 3.30
CA TYR A 101 20.56 -0.47 2.62
C TYR A 101 21.66 -1.18 3.41
N LEU A 102 21.74 -0.97 4.74
CA LEU A 102 22.71 -1.60 5.61
C LEU A 102 22.50 -3.12 5.70
N SER A 103 21.24 -3.56 5.74
CA SER A 103 20.90 -5.00 5.72
C SER A 103 21.37 -5.65 4.42
N TYR A 104 21.09 -5.05 3.26
CA TYR A 104 21.54 -5.58 1.96
C TYR A 104 23.07 -5.56 1.81
N ARG A 105 23.72 -4.48 2.27
CA ARG A 105 25.19 -4.34 2.24
C ARG A 105 25.87 -5.14 3.34
N SER A 106 25.19 -5.62 4.38
CA SER A 106 25.83 -6.33 5.49
C SER A 106 26.54 -7.60 5.03
N THR A 107 25.99 -8.29 4.04
CA THR A 107 26.57 -9.51 3.45
C THR A 107 27.85 -9.20 2.66
N GLU A 108 27.85 -8.12 1.86
CA GLU A 108 29.03 -7.67 1.10
C GLU A 108 30.09 -6.98 1.97
N LEU A 109 29.70 -6.11 2.90
CA LEU A 109 30.61 -5.40 3.80
C LEU A 109 31.31 -6.36 4.76
N THR A 110 30.63 -7.41 5.23
CA THR A 110 31.27 -8.47 6.02
C THR A 110 32.34 -9.22 5.22
N SER A 111 32.23 -9.26 3.89
CA SER A 111 33.23 -9.87 3.02
C SER A 111 34.41 -8.96 2.67
N LEU A 112 34.20 -7.64 2.67
CA LEU A 112 35.22 -6.64 2.25
C LEU A 112 35.97 -5.97 3.41
N LEU A 113 35.30 -5.71 4.55
CA LEU A 113 35.90 -4.96 5.67
C LEU A 113 36.48 -5.85 6.78
N VAL A 114 36.15 -7.15 6.84
CA VAL A 114 36.46 -7.99 8.00
C VAL A 114 37.58 -9.00 7.69
N PRO A 115 38.77 -8.87 8.31
CA PRO A 115 39.83 -9.88 8.25
C PRO A 115 39.35 -11.25 8.74
N SER A 116 39.86 -12.33 8.13
CA SER A 116 39.43 -13.73 8.34
C SER A 116 39.34 -14.17 9.81
N GLN A 117 40.12 -13.58 10.72
CA GLN A 117 40.12 -13.89 12.15
C GLN A 117 38.84 -13.49 12.90
N HIS A 118 38.21 -12.36 12.58
CA HIS A 118 37.02 -11.86 13.30
C HIS A 118 35.70 -12.10 12.57
N LYS A 119 35.74 -12.68 11.37
CA LYS A 119 34.57 -12.96 10.52
C LYS A 119 33.50 -13.79 11.25
N ASN A 120 33.91 -14.77 12.06
CA ASN A 120 32.98 -15.64 12.78
C ASN A 120 32.26 -14.93 13.94
N GLN A 121 32.89 -13.93 14.57
CA GLN A 121 32.25 -13.17 15.65
C GLN A 121 31.28 -12.13 15.07
N VAL A 122 31.71 -11.40 14.04
CA VAL A 122 30.89 -10.37 13.39
C VAL A 122 29.66 -10.99 12.72
N SER A 123 29.81 -12.12 12.02
CA SER A 123 28.68 -12.82 11.41
C SER A 123 27.68 -13.34 12.44
N ARG A 124 28.14 -13.86 13.59
CA ARG A 124 27.27 -14.23 14.70
C ARG A 124 26.51 -13.02 15.24
N LEU A 125 27.20 -11.92 15.54
CA LEU A 125 26.57 -10.70 16.04
C LEU A 125 25.54 -10.13 15.05
N LEU A 126 25.85 -10.13 13.75
CA LEU A 126 24.91 -9.72 12.70
C LEU A 126 23.68 -10.64 12.65
N GLY A 127 23.86 -11.96 12.73
CA GLY A 127 22.74 -12.91 12.77
C GLY A 127 21.86 -12.72 14.01
N TRP A 128 22.47 -12.47 15.18
CA TRP A 128 21.73 -12.15 16.40
C TRP A 128 20.97 -10.82 16.30
N LEU A 129 21.59 -9.78 15.72
CA LEU A 129 20.94 -8.50 15.47
C LEU A 129 19.76 -8.65 14.49
N GLU A 130 19.94 -9.43 13.43
CA GLU A 130 18.89 -9.71 12.46
C GLU A 130 17.70 -10.41 13.12
N LEU A 131 17.95 -11.44 13.95
CA LEU A 131 16.91 -12.10 14.74
C LEU A 131 16.22 -11.13 15.70
N CYS A 132 16.97 -10.27 16.40
CA CYS A 132 16.39 -9.26 17.29
C CYS A 132 15.49 -8.28 16.54
N VAL A 133 15.89 -7.83 15.34
CA VAL A 133 15.08 -6.96 14.49
C VAL A 133 13.82 -7.68 14.01
N GLN A 134 13.92 -8.94 13.61
CA GLN A 134 12.76 -9.75 13.20
C GLN A 134 11.77 -9.93 14.35
N VAL A 135 12.24 -10.30 15.54
CA VAL A 135 11.39 -10.44 16.74
C VAL A 135 10.76 -9.10 17.12
N ALA A 136 11.53 -8.01 17.09
CA ALA A 136 11.00 -6.68 17.35
C ALA A 136 9.91 -6.30 16.33
N SER A 137 10.08 -6.67 15.05
CA SER A 137 9.12 -6.36 13.99
C SER A 137 7.81 -7.12 14.19
N LEU A 138 7.90 -8.39 14.58
CA LEU A 138 6.75 -9.22 14.91
C LEU A 138 6.01 -8.68 16.14
N LEU A 139 6.74 -8.32 17.19
CA LEU A 139 6.15 -7.68 18.37
C LEU A 139 5.47 -6.36 18.02
N ASN A 140 6.07 -5.55 17.14
CA ASN A 140 5.45 -4.32 16.68
C ASN A 140 4.16 -4.58 15.91
N TYR A 141 4.16 -5.59 15.04
CA TYR A 141 2.97 -5.99 14.31
C TYR A 141 1.85 -6.49 15.24
N LEU A 142 2.18 -7.30 16.25
CA LEU A 142 1.19 -7.73 17.26
C LEU A 142 0.64 -6.53 18.07
N LEU A 143 1.50 -5.59 18.43
CA LEU A 143 1.08 -4.36 19.11
C LEU A 143 0.23 -3.47 18.20
N PHE A 144 0.51 -3.43 16.90
CA PHE A 144 -0.31 -2.78 15.90
C PHE A 144 -1.69 -3.42 15.79
N LEU A 145 -1.81 -4.75 15.77
CA LEU A 145 -3.12 -5.42 15.76
C LEU A 145 -3.96 -5.06 16.99
N ARG A 146 -3.32 -4.89 18.16
CA ARG A 146 -4.00 -4.50 19.40
C ARG A 146 -4.38 -3.02 19.43
N GLN A 147 -3.43 -2.12 19.14
CA GLN A 147 -3.58 -0.66 19.30
C GLN A 147 -4.10 0.03 18.04
N GLY A 148 -3.62 -0.38 16.86
CA GLY A 148 -4.04 0.11 15.55
C GLY A 148 -3.41 1.42 15.10
N VAL A 149 -2.25 1.80 15.66
CA VAL A 149 -1.68 3.15 15.51
C VAL A 149 -0.45 3.18 14.58
N PHE A 150 0.53 2.29 14.77
CA PHE A 150 1.81 2.34 14.03
C PHE A 150 2.06 1.06 13.22
N PRO A 151 1.99 1.10 11.88
CA PRO A 151 2.20 -0.09 11.06
C PRO A 151 3.65 -0.56 11.06
N ASN A 152 4.64 0.35 10.99
CA ASN A 152 6.05 -0.03 11.00
C ASN A 152 6.77 0.28 12.32
N LEU A 153 7.84 -0.49 12.59
CA LEU A 153 8.76 -0.25 13.70
C LEU A 153 9.41 1.13 13.62
N THR A 154 9.78 1.54 12.41
CA THR A 154 10.38 2.84 12.11
C THR A 154 9.41 3.98 12.43
N ASP A 155 8.12 3.81 12.13
CA ASP A 155 7.06 4.77 12.47
C ASP A 155 6.91 4.92 13.99
N ARG A 156 7.06 3.82 14.72
CA ARG A 156 7.00 3.83 16.19
C ARG A 156 8.20 4.50 16.84
N LEU A 157 9.41 4.27 16.31
CA LEU A 157 10.62 4.93 16.77
C LEU A 157 10.56 6.44 16.58
N VAL A 158 10.02 6.89 15.44
CA VAL A 158 9.89 8.32 15.12
C VAL A 158 8.59 8.93 15.66
N ASN A 159 7.70 8.08 16.20
CA ASN A 159 6.41 8.46 16.79
C ASN A 159 5.53 9.27 15.82
N ILE A 160 5.47 8.82 14.57
CA ILE A 160 4.66 9.44 13.51
C ILE A 160 3.31 8.74 13.45
N LYS A 161 2.24 9.49 13.72
CA LYS A 161 0.87 8.94 13.72
C LYS A 161 0.17 9.23 12.38
N PRO A 162 -0.35 8.19 11.69
CA PRO A 162 -1.22 8.40 10.54
C PRO A 162 -2.59 8.88 11.01
N VAL A 163 -3.08 9.96 10.42
CA VAL A 163 -4.36 10.60 10.71
C VAL A 163 -5.23 10.57 9.45
N SER A 164 -6.56 10.47 9.60
CA SER A 164 -7.44 10.58 8.44
C SER A 164 -7.39 11.99 7.87
N ALA A 165 -7.08 12.14 6.57
CA ALA A 165 -7.06 13.43 5.89
C ALA A 165 -8.46 14.02 5.70
N THR A 166 -9.49 13.16 5.76
CA THR A 166 -10.88 13.51 5.55
C THR A 166 -11.66 13.38 6.86
N SER A 167 -12.43 14.42 7.19
CA SER A 167 -13.31 14.46 8.37
C SER A 167 -14.63 13.67 8.19
N MET A 168 -14.97 13.32 6.95
CA MET A 168 -16.11 12.48 6.62
C MET A 168 -15.83 11.02 6.97
N SER A 169 -16.80 10.39 7.64
CA SER A 169 -16.83 8.94 7.84
C SER A 169 -16.83 8.25 6.47
N ARG A 170 -16.00 7.22 6.30
CA ARG A 170 -15.93 6.39 5.09
C ARG A 170 -17.35 5.88 4.78
N VAL A 171 -18.02 6.49 3.80
CA VAL A 171 -19.22 5.93 3.20
C VAL A 171 -18.73 4.74 2.38
N VAL A 172 -18.79 3.55 2.96
CA VAL A 172 -18.54 2.30 2.24
C VAL A 172 -19.45 2.31 1.02
N GLY A 173 -18.87 2.14 -0.17
CA GLY A 173 -19.55 2.27 -1.47
C GLY A 173 -20.52 1.14 -1.76
N TYR A 174 -21.52 0.95 -0.89
CA TYR A 174 -22.58 -0.04 -1.05
C TYR A 174 -23.38 0.20 -2.33
N SER A 175 -23.35 1.40 -2.92
CA SER A 175 -24.07 1.71 -4.16
C SER A 175 -23.73 0.75 -5.31
N TYR A 176 -22.48 0.30 -5.42
CA TYR A 176 -22.07 -0.64 -6.46
C TYR A 176 -22.55 -2.06 -6.15
N MET A 177 -22.28 -2.55 -4.94
CA MET A 177 -22.72 -3.87 -4.46
C MET A 177 -24.26 -4.02 -4.52
N THR A 178 -25.00 -3.01 -4.06
CA THR A 178 -26.46 -2.99 -4.11
C THR A 178 -26.96 -2.98 -5.55
N ARG A 179 -26.29 -2.27 -6.47
CA ARG A 179 -26.66 -2.30 -7.88
C ARG A 179 -26.44 -3.67 -8.51
N GLU A 180 -25.34 -4.34 -8.20
CA GLU A 180 -25.08 -5.69 -8.69
C GLU A 180 -26.09 -6.69 -8.10
N LEU A 181 -26.36 -6.63 -6.80
CA LEU A 181 -27.35 -7.48 -6.15
C LEU A 181 -28.75 -7.28 -6.75
N LEU A 182 -29.15 -6.02 -6.98
CA LEU A 182 -30.42 -5.69 -7.63
C LEU A 182 -30.47 -6.22 -9.06
N TRP A 183 -29.38 -6.08 -9.82
CA TRP A 183 -29.33 -6.55 -11.20
C TRP A 183 -29.41 -8.08 -11.29
N HIS A 184 -28.68 -8.78 -10.44
CA HIS A 184 -28.75 -10.24 -10.35
C HIS A 184 -30.12 -10.73 -9.92
N GLY A 185 -30.71 -10.16 -8.87
CA GLY A 185 -32.07 -10.52 -8.43
C GLY A 185 -33.14 -10.21 -9.47
N PHE A 186 -32.99 -9.11 -10.22
CA PHE A 186 -33.89 -8.77 -11.32
C PHE A 186 -33.83 -9.78 -12.46
N ILE A 187 -32.63 -10.22 -12.86
CA ILE A 187 -32.45 -11.25 -13.90
C ILE A 187 -33.03 -12.59 -13.43
N GLU A 188 -32.83 -12.97 -12.16
CA GLU A 188 -33.39 -14.20 -11.62
C GLU A 188 -34.93 -14.21 -11.71
N LEU A 189 -35.57 -13.07 -11.38
CA LEU A 189 -37.02 -12.89 -11.58
C LEU A 189 -37.41 -13.00 -13.05
N LEU A 190 -36.68 -12.35 -13.96
CA LEU A 190 -36.97 -12.44 -15.40
C LEU A 190 -36.84 -13.87 -15.93
N VAL A 191 -35.86 -14.64 -15.47
CA VAL A 191 -35.69 -16.06 -15.84
C VAL A 191 -36.87 -16.90 -15.36
N PHE A 192 -37.46 -16.61 -14.20
CA PHE A 192 -38.69 -17.27 -13.77
C PHE A 192 -39.92 -16.86 -14.58
N VAL A 193 -40.01 -15.58 -14.97
CA VAL A 193 -41.13 -15.07 -15.76
C VAL A 193 -41.06 -15.54 -17.22
N PHE A 194 -39.87 -15.66 -17.80
CA PHE A 194 -39.65 -16.05 -19.19
C PHE A 194 -40.39 -17.35 -19.62
N PRO A 195 -40.32 -18.47 -18.88
CA PRO A 195 -41.05 -19.69 -19.21
C PRO A 195 -42.57 -19.59 -18.94
N LEU A 196 -43.01 -18.67 -18.08
CA LEU A 196 -44.45 -18.44 -17.80
C LEU A 196 -45.12 -17.60 -18.90
N VAL A 197 -44.36 -16.83 -19.67
CA VAL A 197 -44.87 -16.04 -20.78
C VAL A 197 -45.13 -16.97 -21.97
N ASN A 198 -46.39 -17.07 -22.39
CA ASN A 198 -46.76 -17.81 -23.58
C ASN A 198 -46.16 -17.13 -24.83
N TYR A 199 -45.03 -17.67 -25.30
CA TYR A 199 -44.28 -17.17 -26.45
C TYR A 199 -45.16 -16.95 -27.69
N LYS A 200 -46.15 -17.84 -27.92
CA LYS A 200 -47.05 -17.74 -29.09
C LYS A 200 -47.99 -16.54 -29.00
N TYR A 201 -48.48 -16.21 -27.81
CA TYR A 201 -49.31 -15.02 -27.59
C TYR A 201 -48.49 -13.74 -27.80
N LEU A 202 -47.29 -13.67 -27.21
CA LEU A 202 -46.39 -12.54 -27.37
C LEU A 202 -45.99 -12.32 -28.84
N GLN A 203 -45.65 -13.39 -29.56
CA GLN A 203 -45.27 -13.32 -30.97
C GLN A 203 -46.44 -12.85 -31.86
N ARG A 204 -47.69 -13.17 -31.50
CA ARG A 204 -48.89 -12.70 -32.21
C ARG A 204 -49.16 -11.22 -31.92
N TYR A 205 -48.97 -10.79 -30.67
CA TYR A 205 -49.10 -9.39 -30.27
C TYR A 205 -48.02 -8.50 -30.90
N VAL A 206 -46.75 -8.90 -30.85
CA VAL A 206 -45.64 -8.17 -31.47
C VAL A 206 -45.81 -8.07 -32.98
N ARG A 207 -46.21 -9.14 -33.68
CA ARG A 207 -46.53 -9.08 -35.12
C ARG A 207 -47.69 -8.14 -35.43
N LYS A 208 -48.70 -8.07 -34.56
CA LYS A 208 -49.82 -7.13 -34.71
C LYS A 208 -49.37 -5.68 -34.55
N CYS A 209 -48.47 -5.39 -33.61
CA CYS A 209 -47.93 -4.04 -33.42
C CYS A 209 -46.92 -3.64 -34.52
N VAL A 210 -46.02 -4.55 -34.92
CA VAL A 210 -45.03 -4.30 -36.00
C VAL A 210 -45.69 -4.27 -37.38
N GLY A 211 -46.78 -5.02 -37.58
CA GLY A 211 -47.60 -4.94 -38.79
C GLY A 211 -48.34 -3.61 -38.93
N TYR A 212 -48.55 -2.89 -37.83
CA TYR A 212 -49.23 -1.58 -37.83
C TYR A 212 -48.29 -0.43 -38.25
N THR A 213 -46.97 -0.60 -38.17
CA THR A 213 -45.99 0.39 -38.61
C THR A 213 -45.58 0.26 -40.09
N ARG A 214 -46.15 -0.72 -40.82
CA ARG A 214 -45.90 -0.95 -42.25
C ARG A 214 -47.13 -0.77 -43.15
N ALA A 215 -48.21 -0.17 -42.64
CA ALA A 215 -49.39 0.25 -43.41
C ALA A 215 -49.50 1.77 -43.43
#